data_AF-A0A1S3R2T2-F1
#
_entry.id   AF-A0A1S3R2T2-F1
#
_cell.length_a   1.000
_cell.length_b   1.000
_cell.length_c   1.000
_cell.angle_alpha   90.00
_cell.angle_beta   90.00
_cell.angle_gamma   90.00
#
_symmetry.space_group_name_H-M   'P 1'
#
loop_
_entity.id
_entity.type
_entity.pdbx_description
1 polymer ?
#
loop_
_entity_poly.entity_id
_entity_poly.type
_entity_poly.pdbx_seq_one_letter_code
_entity_poly.pdbx_strand_id
1 'polypeptide(L)'
;MRDFVQRVVETLGVDENRDRVAVVQYSKDPAAQFYLNTYTTKGEILNTVRGLRHKGGRPLNTGAALQYVRDNVFTVSSGSRRIEGVPQLLILLSGGRSFDNVDTPASALKELGVLIFGIGTRSSDSRELQRISHDPSYALSVSDFTDLPNIQQQLLSSVEAVVIEVTPESTTDLVDHDTSRKDVVFLVDGSDGTRNGFPSNAVQEQFFSSLITVQVEATPITPRVI
;
A
#
# COMPACT_ATOMS: atom_id res chain seq x y z
N MET A 1 -7.35 1.85 5.61
CA MET A 1 -6.45 2.00 4.44
C MET A 1 -5.07 2.51 4.83
N ARG A 2 -4.92 3.72 5.37
CA ARG A 2 -3.61 4.25 5.78
C ARG A 2 -2.82 3.28 6.67
N ASP A 3 -3.46 2.77 7.71
CA ASP A 3 -2.84 1.85 8.66
C ASP A 3 -2.48 0.51 8.01
N PHE A 4 -3.23 0.09 6.98
CA PHE A 4 -2.89 -1.09 6.20
C PHE A 4 -1.61 -0.87 5.38
N VAL A 5 -1.48 0.28 4.71
CA VAL A 5 -0.23 0.65 4.01
C VAL A 5 0.94 0.67 5.00
N GLN A 6 0.77 1.26 6.19
CA GLN A 6 1.82 1.26 7.22
C GLN A 6 2.25 -0.15 7.62
N ARG A 7 1.29 -1.03 7.93
CA ARG A 7 1.59 -2.39 8.36
C ARG A 7 2.29 -3.21 7.27
N VAL A 8 1.95 -3.02 6.00
CA VAL A 8 2.68 -3.66 4.89
C VAL A 8 4.08 -3.07 4.77
N VAL A 9 4.25 -1.74 4.86
CA VAL A 9 5.59 -1.12 4.84
C VAL A 9 6.46 -1.56 6.02
N GLU A 10 5.87 -1.83 7.18
CA GLU A 10 6.59 -2.34 8.35
C GLU A 10 7.26 -3.69 8.08
N THR A 11 6.66 -4.56 7.26
CA THR A 11 7.23 -5.87 6.90
C THR A 11 8.27 -5.79 5.79
N LEU A 12 8.31 -4.71 5.02
CA LEU A 12 9.29 -4.52 3.94
C LEU A 12 10.66 -4.16 4.50
N GLY A 13 11.73 -4.63 3.86
CA GLY A 13 13.10 -4.25 4.18
C GLY A 13 13.47 -2.95 3.47
N VAL A 14 12.86 -1.82 3.80
CA VAL A 14 13.15 -0.54 3.10
C VAL A 14 14.51 0.03 3.52
N ASP A 15 15.38 0.19 2.53
CA ASP A 15 16.69 0.85 2.61
C ASP A 15 17.10 1.32 1.20
N GLU A 16 18.15 2.13 1.06
CA GLU A 16 18.60 2.75 -0.21
C GLU A 16 18.75 1.74 -1.36
N ASN A 17 19.24 0.54 -1.05
CA ASN A 17 19.46 -0.55 -2.00
C ASN A 17 18.53 -1.76 -1.81
N ARG A 18 17.49 -1.64 -0.99
CA ARG A 18 16.53 -2.73 -0.70
C ARG A 18 15.15 -2.42 -1.25
N ASP A 19 14.07 -2.61 -0.50
CA ASP A 19 12.70 -2.41 -0.98
C ASP A 19 12.40 -0.92 -1.19
N ARG A 20 11.67 -0.58 -2.26
CA ARG A 20 11.19 0.77 -2.55
C ARG A 20 9.67 0.83 -2.52
N VAL A 21 9.11 1.96 -2.10
CA VAL A 21 7.66 2.13 -1.96
C VAL A 21 7.19 3.42 -2.64
N ALA A 22 6.07 3.33 -3.35
CA ALA A 22 5.34 4.50 -3.83
C ALA A 22 3.86 4.41 -3.39
N VAL A 23 3.22 5.57 -3.24
CA VAL A 23 1.79 5.65 -2.94
C VAL A 23 1.13 6.65 -3.89
N VAL A 24 0.09 6.20 -4.58
CA VAL A 24 -0.77 7.02 -5.43
C VAL A 24 -2.19 6.93 -4.89
N GLN A 25 -2.84 8.07 -4.67
CA GLN A 25 -4.27 8.11 -4.42
C GLN A 25 -5.02 8.43 -5.72
N TYR A 26 -6.15 7.80 -5.97
CA TYR A 26 -6.95 8.09 -7.17
C TYR A 26 -8.44 8.23 -6.84
N SER A 27 -9.12 9.00 -7.67
CA SER A 27 -10.58 9.07 -7.73
C SER A 27 -10.96 9.40 -9.17
N LYS A 28 -11.29 10.66 -9.48
CA LYS A 28 -11.44 11.14 -10.85
C LYS A 28 -10.10 11.16 -11.58
N ASP A 29 -9.09 11.67 -10.88
CA ASP A 29 -7.72 11.84 -11.36
C ASP A 29 -6.75 11.19 -10.36
N PRO A 30 -5.69 10.52 -10.81
CA PRO A 30 -4.64 10.01 -9.93
C PRO A 30 -3.73 11.13 -9.42
N ALA A 31 -3.19 10.95 -8.21
CA ALA A 31 -2.26 11.88 -7.59
C ALA A 31 -1.20 11.11 -6.79
N ALA A 32 0.05 11.15 -7.24
CA ALA A 32 1.17 10.61 -6.49
C ALA A 32 1.33 11.37 -5.17
N GLN A 33 1.42 10.61 -4.07
CA GLN A 33 1.81 11.13 -2.77
C GLN A 33 3.34 11.14 -2.65
N PHE A 34 3.99 10.09 -3.18
CA PHE A 34 5.43 9.98 -3.39
C PHE A 34 5.75 8.83 -4.35
N TYR A 35 6.94 8.88 -4.96
CA TYR A 35 7.45 7.90 -5.93
C TYR A 35 8.48 6.94 -5.31
N LEU A 36 8.90 5.92 -6.05
CA LEU A 36 9.78 4.85 -5.56
C LEU A 36 11.16 5.37 -5.12
N ASN A 37 11.63 6.49 -5.69
CA ASN A 37 12.90 7.14 -5.34
C ASN A 37 12.74 8.34 -4.40
N THR A 38 11.55 8.59 -3.83
CA THR A 38 11.34 9.78 -2.98
C THR A 38 11.94 9.62 -1.59
N TYR A 39 11.89 8.42 -1.01
CA TYR A 39 12.40 8.14 0.33
C TYR A 39 13.31 6.92 0.31
N THR A 40 14.39 6.96 1.08
CA THR A 40 15.34 5.84 1.23
C THR A 40 15.20 5.12 2.56
N THR A 41 14.50 5.71 3.53
CA THR A 41 14.33 5.10 4.86
C THR A 41 12.88 4.72 5.15
N LYS A 42 12.69 3.60 5.86
CA LYS A 42 11.37 3.17 6.36
C LYS A 42 10.68 4.26 7.20
N GLY A 43 11.44 4.96 8.04
CA GLY A 43 10.91 5.99 8.94
C GLY A 43 10.24 7.14 8.19
N GLU A 44 10.85 7.63 7.10
CA GLU A 44 10.28 8.70 6.27
C GLU A 44 8.99 8.26 5.58
N ILE A 45 8.96 7.03 5.06
CA ILE A 45 7.75 6.46 4.44
C ILE A 45 6.64 6.37 5.48
N LEU A 46 6.90 5.78 6.65
CA LEU A 46 5.87 5.62 7.70
C LEU A 46 5.35 6.98 8.19
N ASN A 47 6.22 7.97 8.38
CA ASN A 47 5.83 9.32 8.77
C ASN A 47 4.96 10.00 7.70
N THR A 48 5.32 9.86 6.43
CA THR A 48 4.54 10.40 5.31
C THR A 48 3.19 9.71 5.19
N VAL A 49 3.17 8.38 5.31
CA VAL A 49 1.94 7.58 5.28
C VAL A 49 1.01 7.98 6.42
N ARG A 50 1.50 8.19 7.66
CA ARG A 50 0.70 8.72 8.80
C ARG A 50 0.02 10.05 8.48
N GLY A 51 0.70 10.91 7.72
CA GLY A 51 0.19 12.21 7.29
C GLY A 51 -0.81 12.18 6.13
N LEU A 52 -1.03 11.03 5.48
CA LEU A 52 -1.91 10.95 4.32
C LEU A 52 -3.35 11.33 4.69
N ARG A 53 -3.91 12.21 3.87
CA ARG A 53 -5.30 12.63 3.94
C ARG A 53 -6.07 11.98 2.81
N HIS A 54 -7.32 11.61 3.09
CA HIS A 54 -8.25 11.13 2.07
C HIS A 54 -8.37 12.16 0.95
N LYS A 55 -8.14 11.73 -0.30
CA LYS A 55 -8.14 12.62 -1.47
C LYS A 55 -9.52 13.21 -1.80
N GLY A 56 -10.59 12.45 -1.56
CA GLY A 56 -11.93 12.77 -2.03
C GLY A 56 -12.11 12.66 -3.56
N GLY A 57 -13.34 12.88 -3.99
CA GLY A 57 -13.70 13.08 -5.40
C GLY A 57 -14.45 11.91 -6.03
N ARG A 58 -14.94 12.19 -7.25
CA ARG A 58 -15.77 11.30 -8.08
C ARG A 58 -15.71 11.75 -9.55
N PRO A 59 -15.97 10.86 -10.53
CA PRO A 59 -16.18 9.41 -10.40
C PRO A 59 -14.91 8.66 -10.00
N LEU A 60 -15.01 7.35 -9.77
CA LEU A 60 -13.85 6.47 -9.56
C LEU A 60 -13.35 5.95 -10.92
N ASN A 61 -12.16 6.36 -11.33
CA ASN A 61 -11.54 6.02 -12.61
C ASN A 61 -10.30 5.14 -12.38
N THR A 62 -10.51 3.85 -12.16
CA THR A 62 -9.44 2.87 -11.93
C THR A 62 -8.57 2.68 -13.17
N GLY A 63 -9.15 2.72 -14.38
CA GLY A 63 -8.40 2.58 -15.63
C GLY A 63 -7.38 3.69 -15.83
N ALA A 64 -7.79 4.95 -15.68
CA ALA A 64 -6.91 6.10 -15.73
C ALA A 64 -5.81 6.04 -14.65
N ALA A 65 -6.13 5.50 -13.49
CA ALA A 65 -5.17 5.33 -12.39
C ALA A 65 -4.13 4.23 -12.68
N LEU A 66 -4.55 3.10 -13.27
CA LEU A 66 -3.65 2.04 -13.76
C LEU A 66 -2.73 2.57 -14.87
N GLN A 67 -3.27 3.34 -15.80
CA GLN A 67 -2.48 4.00 -16.84
C GLN A 67 -1.44 4.95 -16.24
N TYR A 68 -1.82 5.74 -15.23
CA TYR A 68 -0.90 6.67 -14.57
C TYR A 68 0.26 5.96 -13.89
N VAL A 69 0.03 4.89 -13.12
CA VAL A 69 1.13 4.18 -12.46
C VAL A 69 2.07 3.53 -13.48
N ARG A 70 1.55 3.06 -14.61
CA ARG A 70 2.35 2.53 -15.71
C ARG A 70 3.29 3.59 -16.28
N ASP A 71 2.75 4.76 -16.61
CA ASP A 71 3.48 5.79 -17.36
C ASP A 71 4.34 6.69 -16.46
N ASN A 72 4.06 6.77 -15.16
CA ASN A 72 4.68 7.75 -14.26
C ASN A 72 5.34 7.15 -13.02
N VAL A 73 5.00 5.93 -12.60
CA VAL A 73 5.52 5.34 -11.34
C VAL A 73 6.47 4.17 -11.64
N PHE A 74 6.04 3.25 -12.50
CA PHE A 74 6.87 2.13 -12.97
C PHE A 74 7.85 2.55 -14.08
N THR A 75 8.55 3.67 -13.85
CA THR A 75 9.54 4.24 -14.77
C THR A 75 10.87 4.44 -14.06
N VAL A 76 11.96 4.38 -14.83
CA VAL A 76 13.32 4.58 -14.31
C VAL A 76 13.47 5.95 -13.64
N SER A 77 12.87 7.00 -14.23
CA SER A 77 12.89 8.36 -13.68
C SER A 77 12.22 8.48 -12.31
N SER A 78 11.29 7.59 -12.01
CA SER A 78 10.56 7.56 -10.74
C SER A 78 11.09 6.52 -9.76
N GLY A 79 12.21 5.86 -10.10
CA GLY A 79 12.91 4.92 -9.22
C GLY A 79 12.58 3.45 -9.44
N SER A 80 11.80 3.09 -10.48
CA SER A 80 11.56 1.69 -10.81
C SER A 80 12.83 1.02 -11.32
N ARG A 81 13.13 -0.14 -10.75
CA ARG A 81 14.27 -1.01 -11.08
C ARG A 81 13.84 -2.21 -11.92
N ARG A 82 12.71 -2.09 -12.65
CA ARG A 82 12.20 -3.16 -13.52
C ARG A 82 13.27 -3.66 -14.50
N ILE A 83 14.03 -2.73 -15.11
CA ILE A 83 15.07 -3.08 -16.08
C ILE A 83 16.28 -3.80 -15.45
N GLU A 84 16.42 -3.74 -14.13
CA GLU A 84 17.41 -4.49 -13.35
C GLU A 84 16.88 -5.86 -12.90
N GLY A 85 15.68 -6.26 -13.33
CA GLY A 85 15.03 -7.51 -12.95
C GLY A 85 14.41 -7.48 -11.54
N VAL A 86 14.32 -6.33 -10.88
CA VAL A 86 13.67 -6.22 -9.56
C VAL A 86 12.16 -6.41 -9.73
N PRO A 87 11.51 -7.31 -8.96
CA PRO A 87 10.07 -7.51 -8.98
C PRO A 87 9.29 -6.20 -8.75
N GLN A 88 8.29 -5.96 -9.60
CA GLN A 88 7.41 -4.79 -9.55
C GLN A 88 6.03 -5.22 -9.06
N LEU A 89 5.57 -4.70 -7.93
CA LEU A 89 4.30 -5.06 -7.31
C LEU A 89 3.37 -3.85 -7.26
N LEU A 90 2.10 -4.07 -7.62
CA LEU A 90 1.02 -3.10 -7.51
C LEU A 90 -0.05 -3.64 -6.57
N ILE A 91 -0.26 -2.98 -5.44
CA ILE A 91 -1.35 -3.28 -4.50
C ILE A 91 -2.46 -2.26 -4.77
N LEU A 92 -3.51 -2.69 -5.44
CA LEU A 92 -4.69 -1.89 -5.75
C LEU A 92 -5.73 -2.02 -4.63
N LEU A 93 -6.07 -0.91 -3.98
CA LEU A 93 -7.24 -0.81 -3.12
C LEU A 93 -8.35 -0.12 -3.92
N SER A 94 -9.46 -0.83 -4.16
CA SER A 94 -10.61 -0.29 -4.89
C SER A 94 -11.86 -0.43 -4.03
N GLY A 95 -12.57 0.68 -3.81
CA GLY A 95 -13.75 0.74 -2.95
C GLY A 95 -15.06 0.70 -3.72
N GLY A 96 -15.00 0.64 -5.05
CA GLY A 96 -16.16 0.71 -5.92
C GLY A 96 -15.83 0.19 -7.32
N ARG A 97 -16.86 -0.03 -8.13
CA ARG A 97 -16.69 -0.32 -9.56
C ARG A 97 -16.12 0.89 -10.30
N SER A 98 -15.21 0.65 -11.24
CA SER A 98 -14.68 1.70 -12.09
C SER A 98 -15.73 2.29 -13.05
N PHE A 99 -15.58 3.57 -13.38
CA PHE A 99 -16.38 4.28 -14.39
C PHE A 99 -15.76 4.26 -15.80
N ASP A 100 -14.51 3.82 -15.91
CA ASP A 100 -13.75 3.75 -17.16
C ASP A 100 -13.28 2.32 -17.46
N ASN A 101 -12.66 2.11 -18.63
CA ASN A 101 -12.13 0.81 -19.01
C ASN A 101 -10.86 0.48 -18.21
N VAL A 102 -10.88 -0.64 -17.50
CA VAL A 102 -9.73 -1.13 -16.73
C VAL A 102 -8.89 -2.16 -17.48
N ASP A 103 -9.48 -2.86 -18.45
CA ASP A 103 -8.85 -4.05 -19.06
C ASP A 103 -7.59 -3.68 -19.85
N THR A 104 -7.64 -2.60 -20.64
CA THR A 104 -6.49 -2.16 -21.45
C THR A 104 -5.28 -1.75 -20.60
N PRO A 105 -5.41 -0.83 -19.62
CA PRO A 105 -4.26 -0.44 -18.80
C PRO A 105 -3.80 -1.56 -17.86
N ALA A 106 -4.69 -2.43 -17.37
CA ALA A 106 -4.30 -3.59 -16.57
C ALA A 106 -3.46 -4.59 -17.37
N SER A 107 -3.88 -4.94 -18.60
CA SER A 107 -3.11 -5.83 -19.47
C SER A 107 -1.73 -5.26 -19.79
N ALA A 108 -1.64 -3.97 -20.08
CA ALA A 108 -0.37 -3.32 -20.34
C ALA A 108 0.59 -3.34 -19.13
N LEU A 109 0.08 -3.21 -17.90
CA LEU A 109 0.89 -3.37 -16.69
C LEU A 109 1.39 -4.81 -16.52
N LYS A 110 0.53 -5.81 -16.78
CA LYS A 110 0.90 -7.23 -16.70
C LYS A 110 1.95 -7.61 -17.74
N GLU A 111 1.82 -7.11 -18.97
CA GLU A 111 2.82 -7.27 -20.04
C GLU A 111 4.16 -6.61 -19.69
N LEU A 112 4.14 -5.54 -18.89
CA LEU A 112 5.35 -4.94 -18.31
C LEU A 112 5.92 -5.73 -17.13
N GLY A 113 5.38 -6.91 -16.80
CA GLY A 113 5.85 -7.73 -15.68
C GLY A 113 5.46 -7.19 -14.30
N VAL A 114 4.45 -6.32 -14.22
CA VAL A 114 3.91 -5.85 -12.93
C VAL A 114 2.95 -6.90 -12.37
N LEU A 115 3.19 -7.27 -11.10
CA LEU A 115 2.36 -8.18 -10.32
C LEU A 115 1.29 -7.39 -9.58
N ILE A 116 0.04 -7.52 -10.03
CA ILE A 116 -1.09 -6.75 -9.49
C ILE A 116 -1.88 -7.60 -8.50
N PHE A 117 -2.00 -7.10 -7.27
CA PHE A 117 -2.86 -7.61 -6.21
C PHE A 117 -4.05 -6.65 -6.04
N GLY A 118 -5.26 -7.14 -6.27
CA GLY A 118 -6.49 -6.36 -6.14
C GLY A 118 -7.16 -6.61 -4.80
N ILE A 119 -7.50 -5.56 -4.06
CA ILE A 119 -8.29 -5.67 -2.83
C ILE A 119 -9.54 -4.80 -2.97
N GLY A 120 -10.69 -5.46 -2.93
CA GLY A 120 -12.01 -4.85 -3.08
C GLY A 120 -12.83 -4.83 -1.79
N THR A 121 -13.79 -3.92 -1.73
CA THR A 121 -14.91 -3.99 -0.77
C THR A 121 -16.15 -4.62 -1.42
N ARG A 122 -17.24 -4.77 -0.66
CA ARG A 122 -18.55 -5.21 -1.20
C ARG A 122 -19.10 -4.33 -2.32
N SER A 123 -18.68 -3.06 -2.38
CA SER A 123 -19.11 -2.11 -3.40
C SER A 123 -18.30 -2.21 -4.69
N SER A 124 -17.21 -2.98 -4.66
CA SER A 124 -16.34 -3.22 -5.82
C SER A 124 -16.89 -4.33 -6.70
N ASP A 125 -16.56 -4.31 -7.98
CA ASP A 125 -16.86 -5.42 -8.89
C ASP A 125 -15.74 -6.47 -8.78
N SER A 126 -16.07 -7.64 -8.22
CA SER A 126 -15.09 -8.72 -8.01
C SER A 126 -14.53 -9.28 -9.32
N ARG A 127 -15.33 -9.29 -10.40
CA ARG A 127 -14.86 -9.74 -11.72
C ARG A 127 -13.94 -8.70 -12.35
N GLU A 128 -14.22 -7.42 -12.14
CA GLU A 128 -13.32 -6.33 -12.52
C GLU A 128 -11.96 -6.49 -11.84
N LEU A 129 -11.95 -6.69 -10.52
CA LEU A 129 -10.71 -6.91 -9.76
C LEU A 129 -9.95 -8.16 -10.21
N GLN A 130 -10.65 -9.27 -10.46
CA GLN A 130 -10.02 -10.50 -11.00
C GLN A 130 -9.36 -10.28 -12.36
N ARG A 131 -9.96 -9.47 -13.24
CA ARG A 131 -9.36 -9.14 -14.55
C ARG A 131 -8.17 -8.21 -14.42
N ILE A 132 -8.20 -7.28 -13.45
CA ILE A 132 -7.10 -6.38 -13.17
C ILE A 132 -5.91 -7.13 -12.56
N SER A 133 -6.15 -8.01 -11.60
CA SER A 133 -5.10 -8.78 -10.91
C SER A 133 -4.24 -9.60 -11.87
N HIS A 134 -3.01 -9.89 -11.45
CA HIS A 134 -2.07 -10.72 -12.21
C HIS A 134 -2.61 -12.15 -12.38
N ASP A 135 -3.02 -12.74 -11.25
CA ASP A 135 -3.80 -13.98 -11.20
C ASP A 135 -5.17 -13.68 -10.55
N PRO A 136 -6.28 -14.30 -10.99
CA PRO A 136 -7.59 -14.10 -10.36
C PRO A 136 -7.62 -14.41 -8.85
N SER A 137 -6.77 -15.31 -8.35
CA SER A 137 -6.63 -15.62 -6.92
C SER A 137 -6.01 -14.50 -6.10
N TYR A 138 -5.34 -13.53 -6.74
CA TYR A 138 -4.78 -12.33 -6.09
C TYR A 138 -5.82 -11.21 -5.92
N ALA A 139 -7.06 -11.43 -6.38
CA ALA A 139 -8.19 -10.57 -6.05
C ALA A 139 -8.78 -10.97 -4.69
N LEU A 140 -8.47 -10.19 -3.67
CA LEU A 140 -8.98 -10.34 -2.30
C LEU A 140 -10.20 -9.44 -2.09
N SER A 141 -11.13 -9.88 -1.23
CA SER A 141 -12.31 -9.10 -0.87
C SER A 141 -12.42 -8.96 0.64
N VAL A 142 -12.76 -7.76 1.08
CA VAL A 142 -13.15 -7.44 2.45
C VAL A 142 -14.56 -6.87 2.47
N SER A 143 -15.19 -6.80 3.65
CA SER A 143 -16.53 -6.19 3.73
C SER A 143 -16.45 -4.68 3.57
N ASP A 144 -15.56 -4.06 4.34
CA ASP A 144 -15.16 -2.66 4.27
C ASP A 144 -13.63 -2.56 4.47
N PHE A 145 -13.03 -1.42 4.16
CA PHE A 145 -11.60 -1.19 4.37
C PHE A 145 -11.18 -1.11 5.84
N THR A 146 -12.11 -1.01 6.78
CA THR A 146 -11.84 -1.28 8.20
C THR A 146 -11.37 -2.72 8.45
N ASP A 147 -11.76 -3.66 7.59
CA ASP A 147 -11.47 -5.10 7.74
C ASP A 147 -10.20 -5.55 7.01
N LEU A 148 -9.44 -4.61 6.42
CA LEU A 148 -8.13 -4.88 5.82
C LEU A 148 -7.16 -5.70 6.70
N PRO A 149 -7.15 -5.59 8.05
CA PRO A 149 -6.30 -6.44 8.88
C PRO A 149 -6.52 -7.95 8.66
N ASN A 150 -7.73 -8.37 8.28
CA ASN A 150 -8.08 -9.79 8.15
C ASN A 150 -7.41 -10.45 6.94
N ILE A 151 -7.07 -9.69 5.90
CA ILE A 151 -6.46 -10.20 4.67
C ILE A 151 -4.95 -9.92 4.60
N GLN A 152 -4.39 -9.26 5.61
CA GLN A 152 -2.98 -8.84 5.60
C GLN A 152 -2.03 -10.03 5.47
N GLN A 153 -2.21 -11.08 6.27
CA GLN A 153 -1.35 -12.26 6.20
C GLN A 153 -1.44 -12.96 4.85
N GLN A 154 -2.65 -13.11 4.31
CA GLN A 154 -2.86 -13.71 2.99
C GLN A 154 -2.17 -12.91 1.87
N LEU A 155 -2.26 -11.57 1.90
CA LEU A 155 -1.54 -10.72 0.95
C LEU A 155 -0.03 -10.90 1.09
N LEU A 156 0.50 -10.85 2.31
CA LEU A 156 1.94 -10.98 2.56
C LEU A 156 2.48 -12.32 2.07
N SER A 157 1.79 -13.43 2.36
CA SER A 157 2.17 -14.75 1.86
C SER A 157 2.14 -14.83 0.33
N SER A 158 1.16 -14.18 -0.31
CA SER A 158 1.07 -14.15 -1.78
C SER A 158 2.21 -13.32 -2.39
N VAL A 159 2.56 -12.20 -1.77
CA VAL A 159 3.69 -11.35 -2.17
C VAL A 159 5.02 -12.10 -2.06
N GLU A 160 5.23 -12.85 -0.97
CA GLU A 160 6.43 -13.65 -0.76
C GLU A 160 6.53 -14.81 -1.75
N ALA A 161 5.44 -15.54 -1.97
CA ALA A 161 5.41 -16.68 -2.89
C ALA A 161 5.80 -16.28 -4.33
N VAL A 162 5.28 -15.15 -4.84
CA VAL A 162 5.57 -14.74 -6.21
C VAL A 162 7.01 -14.27 -6.40
N VAL A 163 7.62 -13.67 -5.38
CA VAL A 163 9.04 -13.26 -5.46
C VAL A 163 9.95 -14.48 -5.61
N ILE A 164 9.57 -15.62 -5.04
CA ILE A 164 10.32 -16.89 -5.18
C ILE A 164 10.19 -17.41 -6.62
N GLU A 165 9.00 -17.39 -7.23
CA GLU A 165 8.79 -17.89 -8.59
C GLU A 165 9.45 -17.03 -9.68
N VAL A 166 9.53 -15.72 -9.49
CA VAL A 166 10.13 -14.78 -10.46
C VAL A 166 11.66 -14.81 -10.41
N THR A 167 12.24 -15.36 -9.35
CA THR A 167 13.70 -15.52 -9.20
C THR A 167 14.08 -16.94 -9.63
N PRO A 168 14.61 -17.18 -10.84
CA PRO A 168 14.98 -18.54 -11.24
C PRO A 168 16.06 -19.06 -10.29
N GLU A 169 15.89 -20.29 -9.81
CA GLU A 169 16.93 -21.06 -9.12
C GLU A 169 18.20 -21.05 -9.99
N SER A 170 19.16 -20.21 -9.63
CA SER A 170 20.52 -20.32 -10.12
C SER A 170 21.46 -20.12 -8.96
N THR A 171 22.25 -21.16 -8.78
CA THR A 171 23.38 -21.36 -7.86
C THR A 171 23.02 -21.67 -6.41
N THR A 172 23.25 -22.95 -6.08
CA THR A 172 23.83 -23.40 -4.82
C THR A 172 25.01 -22.49 -4.44
N ASP A 173 24.77 -21.47 -3.62
CA ASP A 173 25.79 -20.80 -2.81
C ASP A 173 25.06 -19.82 -1.88
N LEU A 174 24.95 -20.18 -0.60
CA LEU A 174 24.70 -19.31 0.57
C LEU A 174 24.04 -17.93 0.27
N VAL A 175 22.83 -17.92 -0.32
CA VAL A 175 22.13 -16.65 -0.54
C VAL A 175 21.48 -16.26 0.77
N ASP A 176 22.14 -15.33 1.44
CA ASP A 176 21.60 -14.54 2.52
C ASP A 176 20.20 -14.04 2.13
N HIS A 177 19.18 -14.44 2.89
CA HIS A 177 17.80 -13.96 2.75
C HIS A 177 17.69 -12.42 2.91
N ASP A 178 18.79 -11.74 3.24
CA ASP A 178 18.89 -10.29 3.39
C ASP A 178 18.85 -9.48 2.07
N THR A 179 18.86 -10.13 0.89
CA THR A 179 19.03 -9.47 -0.42
C THR A 179 17.76 -9.32 -1.29
N SER A 180 16.57 -9.75 -0.83
CA SER A 180 15.36 -9.64 -1.67
C SER A 180 14.96 -8.15 -1.87
N ARG A 181 15.10 -7.63 -3.09
CA ARG A 181 14.67 -6.28 -3.49
C ARG A 181 13.28 -6.35 -4.13
N LYS A 182 12.40 -5.42 -3.80
CA LYS A 182 11.09 -5.25 -4.44
C LYS A 182 10.76 -3.78 -4.65
N ASP A 183 10.03 -3.46 -5.70
CA ASP A 183 9.40 -2.15 -5.88
C ASP A 183 7.90 -2.30 -5.66
N VAL A 184 7.37 -1.70 -4.59
CA VAL A 184 5.97 -1.85 -4.16
C VAL A 184 5.21 -0.54 -4.35
N VAL A 185 4.19 -0.55 -5.18
CA VAL A 185 3.32 0.60 -5.44
C VAL A 185 1.95 0.35 -4.84
N PHE A 186 1.49 1.24 -3.96
CA PHE A 186 0.10 1.25 -3.50
C PHE A 186 -0.72 2.20 -4.38
N LEU A 187 -1.77 1.68 -4.99
CA LEU A 187 -2.77 2.47 -5.72
C LEU A 187 -4.07 2.47 -4.92
N VAL A 188 -4.34 3.59 -4.26
CA VAL A 188 -5.34 3.69 -3.20
C VAL A 188 -6.54 4.49 -3.65
N ASP A 189 -7.72 3.87 -3.61
CA ASP A 189 -8.99 4.56 -3.85
C ASP A 189 -9.22 5.61 -2.76
N GLY A 190 -9.08 6.87 -3.16
CA GLY A 190 -9.36 8.05 -2.36
C GLY A 190 -10.68 8.72 -2.74
N SER A 191 -11.59 8.04 -3.43
CA SER A 191 -12.92 8.58 -3.77
C SER A 191 -13.79 8.77 -2.53
N ASP A 192 -14.85 9.57 -2.65
CA ASP A 192 -15.75 9.85 -1.53
C ASP A 192 -16.35 8.59 -0.87
N GLY A 193 -16.48 7.50 -1.62
CA GLY A 193 -16.99 6.21 -1.13
C GLY A 193 -16.08 5.50 -0.11
N THR A 194 -14.81 5.88 -0.01
CA THR A 194 -13.81 5.22 0.85
C THR A 194 -13.44 6.00 2.10
N ARG A 195 -14.14 7.10 2.39
CA ARG A 195 -13.81 8.01 3.49
C ARG A 195 -13.68 7.30 4.85
N ASN A 196 -14.52 6.30 5.13
CA ASN A 196 -14.46 5.52 6.38
C ASN A 196 -13.17 4.69 6.51
N GLY A 197 -12.54 4.32 5.38
CA GLY A 197 -11.26 3.63 5.35
C GLY A 197 -10.06 4.52 5.72
N PHE A 198 -10.25 5.83 5.86
CA PHE A 198 -9.26 6.81 6.30
C PHE A 198 -9.74 7.50 7.58
N PRO A 199 -9.61 6.85 8.75
CA PRO A 199 -10.03 7.46 10.00
C PRO A 199 -9.31 8.80 10.21
N SER A 200 -10.07 9.84 10.54
CA SER A 200 -9.53 11.16 10.86
C SER A 200 -8.66 11.09 12.12
N ASN A 201 -7.48 11.72 12.10
CA ASN A 201 -6.55 11.81 13.24
C ASN A 201 -7.18 12.36 14.53
N ALA A 202 -8.35 13.00 14.44
CA ALA A 202 -9.10 13.51 15.58
C ALA A 202 -9.41 12.47 16.65
N VAL A 203 -9.57 11.19 16.28
CA VAL A 203 -9.88 10.13 17.26
C VAL A 203 -8.60 9.65 17.96
N GLN A 204 -7.45 9.60 17.26
CA GLN A 204 -6.20 9.11 17.83
C GLN A 204 -5.57 10.11 18.82
N GLU A 205 -5.67 11.43 18.59
CA GLU A 205 -5.17 12.41 19.57
C GLU A 205 -5.95 12.39 20.89
N GLN A 206 -7.25 12.08 20.88
CA GLN A 206 -8.04 11.96 22.11
C GLN A 206 -7.70 10.71 22.94
N PHE A 207 -7.23 9.62 22.31
CA PHE A 207 -6.77 8.43 23.03
C PHE A 207 -5.38 8.59 23.63
N PHE A 208 -4.47 9.34 22.99
CA PHE A 208 -3.15 9.61 23.57
C PHE A 208 -3.19 10.71 24.64
N SER A 209 -4.06 11.72 24.51
CA SER A 209 -4.25 12.73 25.54
C SER A 209 -4.83 12.14 26.84
N SER A 210 -5.72 11.16 26.77
CA SER A 210 -6.33 10.57 27.97
C SER A 210 -5.38 9.63 28.72
N LEU A 211 -4.44 8.98 28.04
CA LEU A 211 -3.45 8.11 28.68
C LEU A 211 -2.32 8.89 29.39
N ILE A 212 -1.97 10.08 28.90
CA ILE A 212 -0.97 10.94 29.55
C ILE A 212 -1.55 11.59 30.81
N THR A 213 -2.82 12.01 30.82
CA THR A 213 -3.45 12.62 32.00
C THR A 213 -3.60 11.64 33.18
N VAL A 214 -3.82 10.35 32.94
CA VAL A 214 -4.03 9.35 34.01
C VAL A 214 -2.74 8.98 34.75
N GLN A 215 -1.56 9.19 34.16
CA GLN A 215 -0.27 8.81 34.79
C GLN A 215 0.35 9.90 35.68
N VAL A 216 -0.21 11.12 35.76
CA VAL A 216 0.37 12.23 36.53
C VAL A 216 -0.26 12.42 37.92
N GLU A 217 -1.39 11.76 38.23
CA GLU A 217 -2.02 11.82 39.55
C GLU A 217 -1.68 10.60 40.43
N ALA A 218 -0.42 10.44 40.84
CA ALA A 218 -0.08 9.54 41.94
C ALA A 218 1.23 9.92 42.64
N THR A 219 1.18 10.86 43.60
CA THR A 219 1.86 10.74 44.91
C THR A 219 1.59 11.95 45.82
N PRO A 220 0.94 11.80 46.98
CA PRO A 220 0.98 12.81 48.03
C PRO A 220 2.26 12.64 48.86
N ILE A 221 3.10 13.68 48.87
CA ILE A 221 4.26 13.81 49.75
C ILE A 221 3.77 14.34 51.11
N THR A 222 3.81 13.50 52.14
CA THR A 222 3.59 13.92 53.53
C THR A 222 4.86 14.56 54.10
N PRO A 223 4.81 15.80 54.63
CA PRO A 223 5.96 16.39 55.29
C PRO A 223 6.15 15.82 56.70
N ARG A 224 7.38 15.38 57.00
CA ARG A 224 7.82 14.95 58.32
C ARG A 224 8.17 16.18 59.15
N VAL A 225 7.39 16.49 60.18
CA VAL A 225 7.70 17.51 61.17
C VAL A 225 8.65 16.89 62.22
N ILE A 226 9.68 17.66 62.59
CA ILE A 226 10.65 17.36 63.66
C ILE A 226 10.03 17.74 65.00
#